data_AF-A0A2M7RYG8-F1
#
_entry.id   AF-A0A2M7RYG8-F1
#
_cell.length_a   1.000
_cell.length_b   1.000
_cell.length_c   1.000
_cell.angle_alpha   90.00
_cell.angle_beta   90.00
_cell.angle_gamma   90.00
#
_symmetry.space_group_name_H-M   'P 1'
#
loop_
_entity.id
_entity.type
_entity.pdbx_description
1 polymer ?
#
loop_
_entity_poly.entity_id
_entity_poly.type
_entity_poly.pdbx_seq_one_letter_code
_entity_poly.pdbx_strand_id
1 'polypeptide(L)'
;MAIKRHQVKINVVAGEQLGPDQSSFVVNLKLTSSSFQERSVNPNIVTHSAPVKNSADFLTSDKTKSEFLNFDSVKMKQMLFYPLYCLIYQLVIFSRRVYNQLHLPQIKLPKINWPRLKFPVIKIHRWKFKPEPKIVTATLDLVRKVIPAKILEREEPVSPVKRWRSILFFILILLAIIIPFKLLTYYQILNLKSWQEALIGNSQSGIDSILSASESAVNFNLSEANKNFSAAGADFIKAQAQFKEIDELILALASFSSDEKIKLAAQSQPLLAAGAVSARLGGNLTLALDSLVGSGRMNEPIGPRLENFVLYGRSAISDVKELNQTLKTIKIKSLPVDYQQKFNDLKAKAVILEDGLSNFVNLAVGLDEFLGANMDKRYLLVFQNNNELRASGGFVGSYALVDLRDGQIKNIEVPGGGSYDTEGGLKVLMAAPQPLWLVNPLWHFWDANWWPDWELSAKNLMWFLEKSDGPSVDGVITFTPTVIEKLLTVTGAIDLKEKYGVTITADNFWEVAQSIIEKTGNPEAYASSTD
;
A
#
# COMPACT_ATOMS: atom_id res chain seq x y z
N MET A 1 20.91 -4.71 -2.27
CA MET A 1 19.49 -4.41 -2.54
C MET A 1 18.79 -5.76 -2.69
N ALA A 2 17.99 -6.18 -1.70
CA ALA A 2 17.42 -7.52 -1.64
C ALA A 2 16.12 -7.58 -2.45
N ILE A 3 16.08 -8.40 -3.50
CA ILE A 3 14.89 -8.68 -4.30
C ILE A 3 14.22 -9.92 -3.71
N LYS A 4 12.97 -9.79 -3.25
CA LYS A 4 12.16 -10.90 -2.71
C LYS A 4 11.82 -11.88 -3.84
N ARG A 5 12.20 -13.16 -3.63
CA ARG A 5 11.93 -14.30 -4.51
C ARG A 5 10.50 -14.79 -4.31
N HIS A 6 9.76 -15.01 -5.40
CA HIS A 6 8.45 -15.66 -5.34
C HIS A 6 8.65 -17.16 -5.49
N GLN A 7 8.74 -17.88 -4.37
CA GLN A 7 8.51 -19.32 -4.34
C GLN A 7 7.04 -19.54 -4.00
N VAL A 8 6.26 -20.11 -4.92
CA VAL A 8 4.96 -20.67 -4.56
C VAL A 8 5.21 -22.10 -4.11
N LYS A 9 5.50 -22.26 -2.82
CA LYS A 9 5.56 -23.56 -2.16
C LYS A 9 4.17 -23.81 -1.58
N ILE A 10 3.35 -24.62 -2.25
CA ILE A 10 2.15 -25.19 -1.61
C ILE A 10 2.66 -26.34 -0.76
N ASN A 11 3.26 -26.01 0.38
CA ASN A 11 3.51 -26.99 1.41
C ASN A 11 2.21 -27.17 2.19
N VAL A 12 1.66 -28.38 2.20
CA VAL A 12 0.83 -28.82 3.32
C VAL A 12 1.81 -29.08 4.47
N VAL A 13 2.13 -28.05 5.27
CA VAL A 13 3.18 -28.13 6.30
C VAL A 13 2.67 -28.82 7.56
N ALA A 14 3.38 -29.88 7.98
CA ALA A 14 4.13 -29.90 9.23
C ALA A 14 5.53 -30.42 8.82
N GLY A 15 6.58 -29.60 8.74
CA GLY A 15 7.41 -29.26 9.90
C GLY A 15 8.40 -30.41 10.13
N GLU A 16 9.65 -30.25 9.69
CA GLU A 16 10.76 -31.22 9.75
C GLU A 16 10.73 -32.38 8.73
N GLN A 17 11.94 -32.88 8.43
CA GLN A 17 12.37 -33.87 7.42
C GLN A 17 11.28 -34.61 6.62
N LEU A 18 11.43 -34.62 5.28
CA LEU A 18 10.63 -35.43 4.35
C LEU A 18 10.69 -36.92 4.77
N GLY A 19 9.65 -37.38 5.45
CA GLY A 19 9.40 -38.81 5.67
C GLY A 19 8.88 -39.51 4.41
N PRO A 20 8.81 -40.86 4.42
CA PRO A 20 8.45 -41.67 3.26
C PRO A 20 7.05 -41.39 2.67
N ASP A 21 6.14 -40.75 3.42
CA ASP A 21 4.76 -40.45 3.01
C ASP A 21 4.55 -39.02 2.45
N GLN A 22 5.62 -38.26 2.17
CA GLN A 22 5.49 -36.85 1.75
C GLN A 22 5.38 -36.67 0.23
N SER A 23 4.26 -36.10 -0.20
CA SER A 23 3.97 -35.71 -1.59
C SER A 23 4.67 -34.39 -1.95
N SER A 24 5.53 -34.38 -2.98
CA SER A 24 6.15 -33.16 -3.51
C SER A 24 5.45 -32.65 -4.77
N PHE A 25 5.01 -31.39 -4.76
CA PHE A 25 4.64 -30.60 -5.93
C PHE A 25 5.47 -29.33 -5.91
N VAL A 26 6.35 -29.16 -6.89
CA VAL A 26 7.23 -27.99 -6.96
C VAL A 26 7.38 -27.52 -8.39
N VAL A 27 7.23 -26.21 -8.57
CA VAL A 27 7.38 -25.51 -9.86
C VAL A 27 8.58 -24.58 -9.76
N ASN A 28 9.48 -24.64 -10.73
CA ASN A 28 10.58 -23.69 -10.86
C ASN A 28 10.57 -23.06 -12.26
N LEU A 29 10.56 -21.73 -12.33
CA LEU A 29 10.50 -20.96 -13.57
C LEU A 29 11.87 -20.37 -13.91
N LYS A 30 12.28 -20.50 -15.17
CA LYS A 30 13.44 -19.82 -15.74
C LYS A 30 13.12 -18.34 -15.86
N LEU A 31 13.81 -17.51 -15.07
CA LEU A 31 13.68 -16.07 -15.19
C LEU A 31 14.22 -15.62 -16.55
N THR A 32 13.36 -15.08 -17.41
CA THR A 32 13.82 -14.36 -18.60
C THR A 32 14.44 -13.04 -18.16
N SER A 33 15.76 -12.91 -18.29
CA SER A 33 16.40 -11.60 -18.20
C SER A 33 15.91 -10.76 -19.38
N SER A 34 14.99 -9.83 -19.13
CA SER A 34 14.65 -8.78 -20.09
C SER A 34 15.94 -8.06 -20.49
N SER A 35 16.17 -7.95 -21.80
CA SER A 35 17.27 -7.27 -22.46
C SER A 35 17.56 -5.88 -21.89
N PHE A 36 18.54 -5.79 -20.99
CA PHE A 36 19.23 -4.54 -20.72
C PHE A 36 20.39 -4.47 -21.73
N GLN A 37 20.23 -3.69 -22.79
CA GLN A 37 21.36 -3.31 -23.63
C GLN A 37 22.38 -2.57 -22.75
N GLU A 38 23.52 -3.19 -22.51
CA GLU A 38 24.73 -2.49 -22.05
C GLU A 38 25.09 -1.44 -23.10
N ARG A 39 24.77 -0.17 -22.82
CA ARG A 39 25.45 0.94 -23.50
C ARG A 39 26.88 0.99 -22.97
N SER A 40 27.82 0.65 -23.85
CA SER A 40 29.25 0.90 -23.71
C SER A 40 29.49 2.35 -23.27
N VAL A 41 30.04 2.53 -22.06
CA VAL A 41 30.43 3.83 -21.52
C VAL A 41 31.77 4.23 -22.14
N ASN A 42 31.75 5.35 -22.85
CA ASN A 42 32.92 6.04 -23.38
C ASN A 42 33.86 6.48 -22.23
N PRO A 43 35.16 6.11 -22.21
CA PRO A 43 36.01 6.28 -21.02
C PRO A 43 36.56 7.71 -20.79
N ASN A 44 36.03 8.74 -21.45
CA ASN A 44 36.50 10.13 -21.29
C ASN A 44 35.43 11.08 -20.75
N ILE A 45 34.82 10.74 -19.61
CA ILE A 45 34.09 11.73 -18.79
C ILE A 45 34.56 11.58 -17.33
N VAL A 46 35.44 12.50 -16.94
CA VAL A 46 35.93 12.67 -15.57
C VAL A 46 34.74 13.01 -14.67
N THR A 47 34.35 12.08 -13.81
CA THR A 47 33.41 12.31 -12.71
C THR A 47 34.21 12.65 -11.46
N HIS A 48 34.18 13.93 -11.05
CA HIS A 48 34.60 14.30 -9.70
C HIS A 48 33.48 13.92 -8.72
N SER A 49 33.71 12.84 -7.98
CA SER A 49 32.98 12.52 -6.75
C SER A 49 33.38 13.51 -5.65
N ALA A 50 32.42 14.30 -5.15
CA ALA A 50 32.55 15.06 -3.91
C ALA A 50 31.57 14.48 -2.85
N PRO A 51 31.97 14.45 -1.57
CA PRO A 51 31.24 13.73 -0.53
C PRO A 51 30.00 14.47 -0.06
N VAL A 52 29.03 13.71 0.43
CA VAL A 52 27.82 14.15 1.11
C VAL A 52 28.15 15.15 2.22
N LYS A 53 27.63 16.37 2.11
CA LYS A 53 27.52 17.36 3.20
C LYS A 53 26.16 18.05 3.17
N ASN A 54 25.42 17.83 4.27
CA ASN A 54 24.32 18.60 4.86
C ASN A 54 23.38 19.44 3.97
N SER A 55 22.09 19.13 4.12
CA SER A 55 20.89 19.80 3.59
C SER A 55 20.61 21.20 4.18
N ALA A 56 21.54 22.15 4.02
CA ALA A 56 21.38 23.52 4.54
C ALA A 56 21.58 24.65 3.51
N ASP A 57 21.87 24.37 2.23
CA ASP A 57 22.29 25.41 1.27
C ASP A 57 21.31 25.70 0.10
N PHE A 58 20.02 25.41 0.26
CA PHE A 58 19.03 25.78 -0.77
C PHE A 58 18.58 27.26 -0.74
N LEU A 59 19.15 28.11 0.13
CA LEU A 59 18.70 29.51 0.31
C LEU A 59 19.78 30.59 0.07
N THR A 60 20.89 30.28 -0.59
CA THR A 60 22.03 31.22 -0.71
C THR A 60 22.33 31.70 -2.15
N SER A 61 21.34 31.65 -3.05
CA SER A 61 21.43 32.30 -4.38
C SER A 61 20.81 33.70 -4.36
N ASP A 62 21.64 34.73 -4.49
CA ASP A 62 21.23 36.14 -4.56
C ASP A 62 20.37 36.49 -5.79
N LYS A 63 20.13 35.55 -6.72
CA LYS A 63 19.26 35.74 -7.88
C LYS A 63 17.77 35.55 -7.59
N THR A 64 17.39 34.88 -6.50
CA THR A 64 15.99 34.65 -6.10
C THR A 64 15.40 35.74 -5.19
N LYS A 65 16.21 36.72 -4.75
CA LYS A 65 15.78 37.80 -3.85
C LYS A 65 15.02 38.92 -4.57
N SER A 66 15.28 39.16 -5.86
CA SER A 66 14.70 40.28 -6.60
C SER A 66 13.32 39.99 -7.19
N GLU A 67 12.96 38.72 -7.41
CA GLU A 67 11.65 38.36 -7.99
C GLU A 67 10.54 38.17 -6.94
N PHE A 68 10.89 37.86 -5.68
CA PHE A 68 9.91 37.70 -4.60
C PHE A 68 9.47 39.02 -3.94
N LEU A 69 10.15 40.14 -4.20
CA LEU A 69 9.95 41.41 -3.47
C LEU A 69 9.25 42.52 -4.27
N ASN A 70 8.94 42.31 -5.55
CA ASN A 70 8.08 43.22 -6.31
C ASN A 70 6.61 42.78 -6.22
N PHE A 71 6.05 42.88 -5.01
CA PHE A 71 4.63 42.68 -4.77
C PHE A 71 3.90 44.02 -4.83
N ASP A 72 3.08 44.19 -5.86
CA ASP A 72 2.41 45.42 -6.23
C ASP A 72 1.39 45.88 -5.15
N SER A 73 1.65 47.03 -4.54
CA SER A 73 0.91 47.59 -3.39
C SER A 73 -0.57 47.91 -3.67
N VAL A 74 -0.96 47.95 -4.95
CA VAL A 74 -2.32 48.26 -5.39
C VAL A 74 -3.24 47.04 -5.29
N LYS A 75 -2.75 45.82 -5.55
CA LYS A 75 -3.53 44.57 -5.44
C LYS A 75 -3.82 44.12 -4.00
N MET A 76 -2.96 44.49 -3.05
CA MET A 76 -3.10 44.14 -1.62
C MET A 76 -4.29 44.83 -0.92
N LYS A 77 -4.71 46.01 -1.40
CA LYS A 77 -5.89 46.71 -0.85
C LYS A 77 -7.22 46.07 -1.22
N GLN A 78 -7.25 45.16 -2.20
CA GLN A 78 -8.44 44.46 -2.67
C GLN A 78 -8.61 43.05 -2.08
N MET A 79 -7.67 42.57 -1.25
CA MET A 79 -7.75 41.27 -0.60
C MET A 79 -8.50 41.36 0.75
N LEU A 80 -9.47 40.45 0.95
CA LEU A 80 -10.27 40.28 2.19
C LEU A 80 -9.44 40.17 3.48
N PHE A 81 -8.14 39.89 3.39
CA PHE A 81 -7.20 39.71 4.51
C PHE A 81 -6.35 40.95 4.86
N TYR A 82 -6.50 42.07 4.15
CA TYR A 82 -5.81 43.33 4.46
C TYR A 82 -6.00 43.81 5.92
N PRO A 83 -7.20 43.70 6.54
CA PRO A 83 -7.40 44.07 7.94
C PRO A 83 -6.62 43.16 8.90
N LEU A 84 -6.55 41.85 8.61
CA LEU A 84 -5.84 40.86 9.42
C LEU A 84 -4.32 41.07 9.35
N TYR A 85 -3.80 41.39 8.15
CA TYR A 85 -2.41 41.77 7.94
C TYR A 85 -2.03 43.05 8.71
N CYS A 86 -2.86 44.08 8.66
CA CYS A 86 -2.68 45.31 9.45
C CYS A 86 -2.68 45.03 10.97
N LEU A 87 -3.53 44.11 11.43
CA LEU A 87 -3.66 43.75 12.85
C LEU A 87 -2.42 42.97 13.35
N ILE A 88 -1.90 42.03 12.55
CA ILE A 88 -0.64 41.32 12.83
C ILE A 88 0.54 42.30 12.83
N TYR A 89 0.60 43.23 11.88
CA TYR A 89 1.65 44.25 11.83
C TYR A 89 1.65 45.16 13.07
N GLN A 90 0.47 45.59 13.54
CA GLN A 90 0.36 46.36 14.78
C GLN A 90 0.77 45.55 16.01
N LEU A 91 0.42 44.26 16.07
CA LEU A 91 0.84 43.36 17.14
C LEU A 91 2.36 43.18 17.20
N VAL A 92 3.03 43.07 16.04
CA VAL A 92 4.50 42.91 15.96
C VAL A 92 5.24 44.20 16.33
N ILE A 93 4.74 45.37 15.93
CA ILE A 93 5.35 46.65 16.34
C ILE A 93 5.12 46.90 17.82
N PHE A 94 3.95 46.57 18.33
CA PHE A 94 3.61 46.73 19.73
C PHE A 94 4.44 45.78 20.61
N SER A 95 4.58 44.51 20.23
CA SER A 95 5.44 43.56 20.94
C SER A 95 6.91 43.99 20.94
N ARG A 96 7.41 44.57 19.83
CA ARG A 96 8.77 45.12 19.75
C ARG A 96 8.96 46.36 20.65
N ARG A 97 7.95 47.23 20.78
CA ARG A 97 7.98 48.38 21.71
C ARG A 97 7.93 47.92 23.16
N VAL A 98 7.12 46.91 23.48
CA VAL A 98 7.02 46.34 24.83
C VAL A 98 8.30 45.60 25.22
N TYR A 99 8.90 44.83 24.30
CA TYR A 99 10.17 44.15 24.52
C TYR A 99 11.32 45.14 24.83
N ASN A 100 11.40 46.25 24.08
CA ASN A 100 12.41 47.29 24.30
C ASN A 100 12.19 48.10 25.59
N GLN A 101 10.97 48.17 26.12
CA GLN A 101 10.67 48.85 27.40
C GLN A 101 10.92 47.97 28.63
N LEU A 102 11.20 46.67 28.46
CA LEU A 102 11.37 45.70 29.55
C LEU A 102 12.85 45.38 29.88
N HIS A 103 13.83 46.05 29.27
CA HIS A 103 15.29 45.87 29.50
C HIS A 103 15.76 44.39 29.53
N LEU A 104 15.15 43.50 28.74
CA LEU A 104 15.59 42.11 28.61
C LEU A 104 16.81 41.98 27.67
N PRO A 105 17.68 40.97 27.86
CA PRO A 105 18.88 40.79 27.03
C PRO A 105 18.51 40.59 25.54
N GLN A 106 19.33 41.17 24.66
CA GLN A 106 19.07 41.17 23.22
C GLN A 106 19.27 39.78 22.60
N ILE A 107 18.20 39.16 22.13
CA ILE A 107 18.28 38.05 21.17
C ILE A 107 18.51 38.67 19.79
N LYS A 108 19.64 38.33 19.13
CA LYS A 108 19.95 38.78 17.76
C LYS A 108 18.99 38.11 16.77
N LEU A 109 17.95 38.82 16.36
CA LEU A 109 17.14 38.47 15.18
C LEU A 109 17.70 39.15 13.92
N PRO A 110 17.58 38.53 12.73
CA PRO A 110 18.13 39.07 11.48
C PRO A 110 17.54 40.46 11.15
N LYS A 111 18.41 41.39 10.73
CA LYS A 111 18.03 42.74 10.32
C LYS A 111 17.29 42.69 8.98
N ILE A 112 15.96 42.76 9.02
CA ILE A 112 15.13 42.99 7.84
C ILE A 112 14.91 44.52 7.71
N ASN A 113 15.33 45.10 6.58
CA ASN A 113 15.13 46.52 6.27
C ASN A 113 13.73 46.73 5.68
N TRP A 114 12.85 47.40 6.45
CA TRP A 114 11.49 47.75 6.01
C TRP A 114 11.41 49.25 5.68
N PRO A 115 10.65 49.66 4.64
CA PRO A 115 10.53 51.07 4.27
C PRO A 115 9.82 51.88 5.36
N ARG A 116 10.37 53.06 5.71
CA ARG A 116 9.81 53.97 6.73
C ARG A 116 8.68 54.82 6.13
N LEU A 117 7.46 54.69 6.66
CA LEU A 117 6.37 55.64 6.44
C LEU A 117 6.53 56.89 7.33
N LYS A 118 6.46 58.08 6.74
CA LYS A 118 6.32 59.37 7.44
C LYS A 118 4.83 59.67 7.63
N PHE A 119 4.42 60.00 8.84
CA PHE A 119 3.07 60.51 9.15
C PHE A 119 3.10 62.00 9.49
N PRO A 120 2.04 62.77 9.19
CA PRO A 120 1.92 64.17 9.60
C PRO A 120 1.63 64.28 11.11
N VAL A 121 2.28 65.24 11.76
CA VAL A 121 2.12 65.54 13.20
C VAL A 121 0.84 66.33 13.40
N ILE A 122 -0.13 65.77 14.14
CA ILE A 122 -1.33 66.49 14.60
C ILE A 122 -0.97 67.24 15.89
N LYS A 123 -1.01 68.58 15.86
CA LYS A 123 -0.79 69.44 17.04
C LYS A 123 -2.05 69.51 17.91
N ILE A 124 -2.01 68.90 19.09
CA ILE A 124 -3.04 69.09 20.13
C ILE A 124 -2.64 70.28 21.00
N HIS A 125 -3.53 71.28 21.10
CA HIS A 125 -3.36 72.46 21.95
C HIS A 125 -3.48 72.10 23.43
N ARG A 126 -2.44 72.38 24.22
CA ARG A 126 -2.46 72.26 25.70
C ARG A 126 -3.07 73.50 26.34
N TRP A 127 -4.06 73.29 27.20
CA TRP A 127 -4.53 74.29 28.17
C TRP A 127 -3.48 74.53 29.25
N LYS A 128 -3.23 75.81 29.58
CA LYS A 128 -2.26 76.29 30.56
C LYS A 128 -2.96 76.50 31.92
N PHE A 129 -2.41 75.92 32.97
CA PHE A 129 -2.55 76.40 34.34
C PHE A 129 -1.17 76.85 34.84
N LYS A 130 -1.13 78.05 35.43
CA LYS A 130 -0.03 78.67 36.22
C LYS A 130 -0.68 79.08 37.57
N PRO A 131 0.02 79.15 38.72
CA PRO A 131 1.21 80.00 38.89
C PRO A 131 2.32 79.48 39.82
N GLU A 132 3.34 80.33 39.96
CA GLU A 132 4.71 80.30 40.54
C GLU A 132 4.74 80.35 42.10
N PRO A 133 5.87 80.52 42.86
CA PRO A 133 7.28 80.84 42.50
C PRO A 133 8.41 80.11 43.29
N LYS A 134 9.65 80.54 42.97
CA LYS A 134 11.01 80.12 43.34
C LYS A 134 11.37 80.20 44.84
N ILE A 135 12.30 79.33 45.28
CA ILE A 135 13.32 79.64 46.31
C ILE A 135 14.70 79.17 45.81
N VAL A 136 15.74 79.90 46.22
CA VAL A 136 17.10 80.03 45.67
C VAL A 136 18.13 79.46 46.67
N THR A 137 19.26 78.92 46.16
CA THR A 137 20.62 78.74 46.79
C THR A 137 20.75 77.86 48.05
N ALA A 138 21.88 77.25 48.44
CA ALA A 138 23.20 76.95 47.89
C ALA A 138 23.93 76.01 48.89
N THR A 139 24.84 75.19 48.37
CA THR A 139 26.14 74.70 48.92
C THR A 139 26.37 74.30 50.39
N LEU A 140 27.15 73.20 50.48
CA LEU A 140 28.29 72.89 51.36
C LEU A 140 28.10 71.91 52.54
N ASP A 141 28.83 70.80 52.38
CA ASP A 141 29.44 69.85 53.31
C ASP A 141 29.49 70.22 54.81
N LEU A 142 29.25 69.22 55.68
CA LEU A 142 30.31 68.58 56.49
C LEU A 142 29.75 67.57 57.53
N VAL A 143 30.40 66.40 57.57
CA VAL A 143 30.70 65.53 58.74
C VAL A 143 29.59 64.62 59.34
N ARG A 144 29.63 63.36 58.84
CA ARG A 144 29.75 62.07 59.57
C ARG A 144 29.17 61.98 61.01
N LYS A 145 28.15 61.14 61.17
CA LYS A 145 28.14 60.07 62.20
C LYS A 145 27.17 58.94 61.84
N VAL A 146 27.70 57.73 61.99
CA VAL A 146 27.13 56.43 61.61
C VAL A 146 26.05 56.00 62.59
N ILE A 147 24.87 55.64 62.08
CA ILE A 147 23.88 54.79 62.76
C ILE A 147 23.38 53.78 61.70
N PRO A 148 23.34 52.46 61.97
CA PRO A 148 23.13 51.43 60.96
C PRO A 148 21.71 51.50 60.38
N ALA A 149 21.64 51.37 59.05
CA ALA A 149 20.40 51.37 58.29
C ALA A 149 19.51 50.19 58.70
N LYS A 150 18.42 50.50 59.42
CA LYS A 150 17.23 49.65 59.41
C LYS A 150 16.62 49.82 58.02
N ILE A 151 16.80 48.82 57.16
CA ILE A 151 16.17 48.78 55.84
C ILE A 151 14.67 48.70 56.09
N LEU A 152 14.02 49.86 56.11
CA LEU A 152 12.60 49.97 55.84
C LEU A 152 12.46 49.69 54.35
N GLU A 153 12.09 48.45 54.01
CA GLU A 153 11.57 48.13 52.69
C GLU A 153 10.38 49.07 52.44
N ARG A 154 10.65 50.08 51.62
CA ARG A 154 9.62 50.94 51.07
C ARG A 154 8.89 50.08 50.04
N GLU A 155 7.76 49.52 50.41
CA GLU A 155 6.83 48.97 49.42
C GLU A 155 6.49 50.10 48.43
N GLU A 156 7.04 50.02 47.22
CA GLU A 156 6.55 50.84 46.13
C GLU A 156 5.11 50.42 45.83
N PRO A 157 4.15 51.36 45.70
CA PRO A 157 2.80 50.99 45.34
C PRO A 157 2.82 50.35 43.95
N VAL A 158 2.59 49.04 43.90
CA VAL A 158 2.44 48.31 42.64
C VAL A 158 1.21 48.89 41.93
N SER A 159 1.44 49.77 40.96
CA SER A 159 0.35 50.43 40.24
C SER A 159 -0.60 49.37 39.65
N PRO A 160 -1.93 49.44 39.85
CA PRO A 160 -2.86 48.41 39.39
C PRO A 160 -3.01 48.37 37.86
N VAL A 161 -2.35 49.25 37.12
CA VAL A 161 -2.75 49.68 35.77
C VAL A 161 -2.22 48.76 34.66
N LYS A 162 -1.37 47.77 34.96
CA LYS A 162 -0.76 46.90 33.93
C LYS A 162 -1.41 45.51 33.76
N ARG A 163 -2.04 44.92 34.80
CA ARG A 163 -2.71 43.61 34.67
C ARG A 163 -4.03 43.68 33.89
N TRP A 164 -4.75 44.79 33.99
CA TRP A 164 -6.04 44.96 33.31
C TRP A 164 -5.93 44.91 31.79
N ARG A 165 -4.81 45.35 31.20
CA ARG A 165 -4.59 45.26 29.75
C ARG A 165 -4.43 43.82 29.27
N SER A 166 -3.72 42.99 30.03
CA SER A 166 -3.57 41.56 29.73
C SER A 166 -4.88 40.79 29.95
N ILE A 167 -5.65 41.15 30.98
CA ILE A 167 -6.98 40.59 31.24
C ILE A 167 -7.96 41.00 30.13
N LEU A 168 -7.95 42.28 29.71
CA LEU A 168 -8.74 42.76 28.57
C LEU A 168 -8.36 42.06 27.27
N PHE A 169 -7.07 41.83 27.03
CA PHE A 169 -6.60 41.10 25.85
C PHE A 169 -7.05 39.65 25.88
N PHE A 170 -6.96 38.99 27.04
CA PHE A 170 -7.45 37.63 27.23
C PHE A 170 -8.95 37.54 27.02
N ILE A 171 -9.73 38.46 27.60
CA ILE A 171 -11.19 38.55 27.42
C ILE A 171 -11.54 38.87 25.97
N LEU A 172 -10.78 39.73 25.27
CA LEU A 172 -10.99 40.03 23.85
C LEU A 172 -10.70 38.83 22.97
N ILE A 173 -9.66 38.05 23.25
CA ILE A 173 -9.37 36.80 22.54
C ILE A 173 -10.48 35.77 22.84
N LEU A 174 -10.91 35.66 24.10
CA LEU A 174 -11.99 34.77 24.51
C LEU A 174 -13.31 35.14 23.80
N LEU A 175 -13.64 36.43 23.75
CA LEU A 175 -14.80 36.96 23.03
C LEU A 175 -14.64 36.80 21.52
N ALA A 176 -13.44 36.98 20.96
CA ALA A 176 -13.17 36.75 19.55
C ALA A 176 -13.32 35.27 19.14
N ILE A 177 -13.20 34.33 20.09
CA ILE A 177 -13.47 32.90 19.87
C ILE A 177 -14.95 32.56 20.13
N ILE A 178 -15.53 33.10 21.21
CA ILE A 178 -16.89 32.78 21.66
C ILE A 178 -17.97 33.48 20.83
N ILE A 179 -17.77 34.74 20.44
CA ILE A 179 -18.77 35.53 19.70
C ILE A 179 -19.04 34.94 18.31
N PRO A 180 -18.05 34.57 17.47
CA PRO A 180 -18.33 33.92 16.20
C PRO A 180 -19.05 32.59 16.41
N PHE A 181 -18.66 31.81 17.43
CA PHE A 181 -19.31 30.54 17.76
C PHE A 181 -20.79 30.76 18.13
N LYS A 182 -21.08 31.73 19.01
CA LYS A 182 -22.45 32.09 19.42
C LYS A 182 -23.25 32.68 18.27
N LEU A 183 -22.68 33.56 17.45
CA LEU A 183 -23.35 34.13 16.28
C LEU A 183 -23.70 33.06 15.23
N LEU A 184 -22.79 32.12 14.96
CA LEU A 184 -23.02 31.01 14.02
C LEU A 184 -24.16 30.10 14.50
N THR A 185 -24.24 29.82 15.81
CA THR A 185 -25.35 29.05 16.39
C THR A 185 -26.66 29.84 16.50
N TYR A 186 -26.60 31.16 16.73
CA TYR A 186 -27.77 32.02 16.97
C TYR A 186 -28.48 32.45 15.67
N TYR A 187 -27.73 32.72 14.60
CA TYR A 187 -28.30 33.15 13.32
C TYR A 187 -28.83 32.01 12.45
N GLN A 188 -28.82 30.75 12.91
CA GLN A 188 -29.22 29.58 12.12
C GLN A 188 -28.55 29.49 10.72
N ILE A 189 -27.44 30.21 10.50
CA ILE A 189 -26.62 30.13 9.28
C ILE A 189 -26.14 28.69 9.08
N LEU A 190 -25.92 27.99 10.19
CA LEU A 190 -25.93 26.53 10.26
C LEU A 190 -27.39 26.06 10.19
N ASN A 191 -27.94 25.91 8.98
CA ASN A 191 -29.28 25.37 8.76
C ASN A 191 -29.33 23.85 9.03
N LEU A 192 -28.76 23.39 10.15
CA LEU A 192 -28.38 21.99 10.46
C LEU A 192 -29.44 20.94 10.12
N LYS A 193 -30.73 21.29 10.15
CA LYS A 193 -31.84 20.39 9.80
C LYS A 193 -31.83 19.96 8.32
N SER A 194 -31.81 20.89 7.37
CA SER A 194 -31.82 20.53 5.93
C SER A 194 -30.53 19.84 5.50
N TRP A 195 -29.43 20.13 6.19
CA TRP A 195 -28.10 19.54 5.97
C TRP A 195 -28.01 18.14 6.55
N GLN A 196 -28.55 17.93 7.75
CA GLN A 196 -28.66 16.62 8.37
C GLN A 196 -29.58 15.71 7.56
N GLU A 197 -30.69 16.21 7.05
CA GLU A 197 -31.61 15.46 6.18
C GLU A 197 -30.95 15.06 4.84
N ALA A 198 -30.24 15.98 4.17
CA ALA A 198 -29.55 15.69 2.91
C ALA A 198 -28.31 14.79 3.07
N LEU A 199 -27.50 15.02 4.12
CA LEU A 199 -26.34 14.21 4.46
C LEU A 199 -26.77 12.78 4.81
N ILE A 200 -27.77 12.64 5.69
CA ILE A 200 -28.30 11.33 6.07
C ILE A 200 -28.93 10.66 4.85
N GLY A 201 -29.66 11.38 4.01
CA GLY A 201 -30.30 10.81 2.82
C GLY A 201 -29.30 10.16 1.84
N ASN A 202 -28.33 10.93 1.35
CA ASN A 202 -27.36 10.41 0.36
C ASN A 202 -26.39 9.38 0.97
N SER A 203 -25.93 9.58 2.21
CA SER A 203 -25.04 8.61 2.85
C SER A 203 -25.77 7.31 3.21
N GLN A 204 -27.04 7.37 3.63
CA GLN A 204 -27.86 6.18 3.88
C GLN A 204 -28.12 5.43 2.59
N SER A 205 -28.53 6.13 1.52
CA SER A 205 -28.69 5.52 0.18
C SER A 205 -27.41 4.82 -0.30
N GLY A 206 -26.25 5.46 -0.07
CA GLY A 206 -24.95 4.88 -0.37
C GLY A 206 -24.66 3.60 0.43
N ILE A 207 -24.99 3.58 1.72
CA ILE A 207 -24.83 2.39 2.58
C ILE A 207 -25.81 1.28 2.16
N ASP A 208 -27.07 1.60 1.91
CA ASP A 208 -28.08 0.63 1.46
C ASP A 208 -27.68 -0.01 0.12
N SER A 209 -27.09 0.80 -0.77
CA SER A 209 -26.54 0.34 -2.05
C SER A 209 -25.31 -0.56 -1.85
N ILE A 210 -24.41 -0.27 -0.90
CA ILE A 210 -23.30 -1.18 -0.54
C ILE A 210 -23.83 -2.51 -0.01
N LEU A 211 -24.83 -2.48 0.89
CA LEU A 211 -25.41 -3.70 1.46
C LEU A 211 -26.06 -4.55 0.36
N SER A 212 -26.84 -3.94 -0.52
CA SER A 212 -27.45 -4.60 -1.68
C SER A 212 -26.39 -5.14 -2.65
N ALA A 213 -25.30 -4.40 -2.86
CA ALA A 213 -24.18 -4.85 -3.68
C ALA A 213 -23.50 -6.08 -3.06
N SER A 214 -23.28 -6.07 -1.75
CA SER A 214 -22.69 -7.17 -1.00
C SER A 214 -23.56 -8.43 -1.07
N GLU A 215 -24.89 -8.30 -0.95
CA GLU A 215 -25.82 -9.42 -1.08
C GLU A 215 -25.78 -10.02 -2.49
N SER A 216 -25.84 -9.18 -3.52
CA SER A 216 -25.70 -9.61 -4.92
C SER A 216 -24.36 -10.29 -5.18
N ALA A 217 -23.26 -9.80 -4.60
CA ALA A 217 -21.94 -10.38 -4.76
C ALA A 217 -21.83 -11.77 -4.11
N VAL A 218 -22.40 -11.95 -2.91
CA VAL A 218 -22.46 -13.27 -2.23
C VAL A 218 -23.26 -14.29 -3.04
N ASN A 219 -24.31 -13.83 -3.72
CA ASN A 219 -25.14 -14.66 -4.60
C ASN A 219 -24.55 -14.84 -6.01
N PHE A 220 -23.28 -14.45 -6.25
CA PHE A 220 -22.60 -14.48 -7.55
C PHE A 220 -23.32 -13.70 -8.67
N ASN A 221 -24.20 -12.77 -8.34
CA ASN A 221 -24.80 -11.82 -9.29
C ASN A 221 -23.88 -10.58 -9.43
N LEU A 222 -22.73 -10.80 -10.06
CA LEU A 222 -21.64 -9.83 -10.09
C LEU A 222 -21.97 -8.58 -10.92
N SER A 223 -22.76 -8.73 -11.99
CA SER A 223 -23.23 -7.58 -12.77
C SER A 223 -24.06 -6.61 -11.92
N GLU A 224 -24.99 -7.16 -11.13
CA GLU A 224 -25.86 -6.35 -10.28
C GLU A 224 -25.11 -5.77 -9.08
N ALA A 225 -24.21 -6.55 -8.48
CA ALA A 225 -23.32 -6.07 -7.44
C ALA A 225 -22.50 -4.85 -7.90
N ASN A 226 -21.92 -4.91 -9.09
CA ASN A 226 -21.13 -3.79 -9.63
C ASN A 226 -21.97 -2.53 -9.87
N LYS A 227 -23.22 -2.66 -10.34
CA LYS A 227 -24.14 -1.52 -10.48
C LYS A 227 -24.45 -0.87 -9.14
N ASN A 228 -24.75 -1.67 -8.13
CA ASN A 228 -25.06 -1.19 -6.79
C ASN A 228 -23.83 -0.53 -6.11
N PHE A 229 -22.63 -1.08 -6.29
CA PHE A 229 -21.39 -0.41 -5.85
C PHE A 229 -21.15 0.92 -6.58
N SER A 230 -21.43 0.97 -7.88
CA SER A 230 -21.31 2.21 -8.66
C SER A 230 -22.32 3.27 -8.19
N ALA A 231 -23.56 2.88 -7.91
CA ALA A 231 -24.59 3.75 -7.34
C ALA A 231 -24.18 4.27 -5.95
N ALA A 232 -23.68 3.39 -5.08
CA ALA A 232 -23.17 3.77 -3.77
C ALA A 232 -22.05 4.82 -3.87
N GLY A 233 -21.08 4.60 -4.75
CA GLY A 233 -19.98 5.53 -4.98
C GLY A 233 -20.48 6.91 -5.43
N ALA A 234 -21.45 6.94 -6.35
CA ALA A 234 -22.07 8.19 -6.80
C ALA A 234 -22.77 8.94 -5.66
N ASP A 235 -23.50 8.23 -4.79
CA ASP A 235 -24.19 8.84 -3.66
C ASP A 235 -23.23 9.36 -2.59
N PHE A 236 -22.12 8.65 -2.30
CA PHE A 236 -21.08 9.17 -1.41
C PHE A 236 -20.35 10.39 -1.99
N ILE A 237 -20.11 10.42 -3.31
CA ILE A 237 -19.49 11.58 -3.98
C ILE A 237 -20.42 12.79 -3.91
N LYS A 238 -21.73 12.61 -4.14
CA LYS A 238 -22.74 13.67 -3.96
C LYS A 238 -22.74 14.20 -2.51
N ALA A 239 -22.72 13.29 -1.53
CA ALA A 239 -22.68 13.66 -0.11
C ALA A 239 -21.40 14.43 0.25
N GLN A 240 -20.25 14.05 -0.30
CA GLN A 240 -18.98 14.77 -0.10
C GLN A 240 -19.01 16.17 -0.70
N ALA A 241 -19.55 16.32 -1.92
CA ALA A 241 -19.63 17.60 -2.60
C ALA A 241 -20.47 18.61 -1.81
N GLN A 242 -21.61 18.17 -1.28
CA GLN A 242 -22.48 19.00 -0.42
C GLN A 242 -21.80 19.45 0.87
N PHE A 243 -20.86 18.66 1.40
CA PHE A 243 -20.16 18.98 2.65
C PHE A 243 -18.90 19.85 2.45
N LYS A 244 -18.37 19.93 1.22
CA LYS A 244 -17.21 20.79 0.90
C LYS A 244 -17.55 22.28 0.93
N GLU A 245 -18.83 22.63 0.90
CA GLU A 245 -19.32 24.01 1.02
C GLU A 245 -19.21 24.57 2.46
N ILE A 246 -18.88 23.73 3.44
CA ILE A 246 -18.68 24.15 4.83
C ILE A 246 -17.21 24.59 5.02
N ASP A 247 -17.02 25.79 5.60
CA ASP A 247 -15.70 26.35 5.90
C ASP A 247 -14.90 25.44 6.86
N GLU A 248 -13.65 25.13 6.53
CA GLU A 248 -12.75 24.25 7.32
C GLU A 248 -12.61 24.71 8.77
N LEU A 249 -12.72 26.03 9.01
CA LEU A 249 -12.70 26.61 10.36
C LEU A 249 -13.88 26.14 11.21
N ILE A 250 -15.07 25.98 10.62
CA ILE A 250 -16.27 25.51 11.33
C ILE A 250 -16.10 24.06 11.76
N LEU A 251 -15.54 23.21 10.88
CA LEU A 251 -15.28 21.80 11.18
C LEU A 251 -14.17 21.63 12.22
N ALA A 252 -13.13 22.45 12.15
CA ALA A 252 -12.05 22.46 13.15
C ALA A 252 -12.60 22.80 14.55
N LEU A 253 -13.46 23.81 14.64
CA LEU A 253 -14.10 24.20 15.91
C LEU A 253 -15.11 23.16 16.40
N ALA A 254 -15.87 22.53 15.50
CA ALA A 254 -16.81 21.45 15.83
C ALA A 254 -16.12 20.26 16.51
N SER A 255 -14.87 19.95 16.12
CA SER A 255 -14.09 18.86 16.71
C SER A 255 -13.79 19.03 18.21
N PHE A 256 -13.83 20.26 18.73
CA PHE A 256 -13.62 20.58 20.16
C PHE A 256 -14.93 20.64 20.97
N SER A 257 -16.08 20.49 20.33
CA SER A 257 -17.39 20.54 21.00
C SER A 257 -17.53 19.42 22.05
N SER A 258 -18.25 19.67 23.14
CA SER A 258 -18.63 18.63 24.10
C SER A 258 -19.75 17.72 23.56
N ASP A 259 -20.51 18.17 22.57
CA ASP A 259 -21.61 17.41 21.95
C ASP A 259 -21.07 16.33 20.99
N GLU A 260 -21.50 15.08 21.20
CA GLU A 260 -21.12 13.93 20.38
C GLU A 260 -21.55 14.05 18.92
N LYS A 261 -22.73 14.64 18.64
CA LYS A 261 -23.24 14.82 17.28
C LYS A 261 -22.40 15.82 16.49
N ILE A 262 -21.95 16.88 17.14
CA ILE A 262 -21.11 17.93 16.54
C ILE A 262 -19.69 17.39 16.31
N LYS A 263 -19.15 16.59 17.25
CA LYS A 263 -17.88 15.87 17.06
C LYS A 263 -17.91 14.90 15.90
N LEU A 264 -19.01 14.14 15.76
CA LEU A 264 -19.21 13.21 14.65
C LEU A 264 -19.32 13.95 13.32
N ALA A 265 -20.03 15.08 13.28
CA ALA A 265 -20.13 15.92 12.09
C ALA A 265 -18.75 16.39 11.59
N ALA A 266 -17.81 16.68 12.50
CA ALA A 266 -16.43 17.01 12.13
C ALA A 266 -15.64 15.84 11.52
N GLN A 267 -16.16 14.60 11.59
CA GLN A 267 -15.60 13.41 10.93
C GLN A 267 -16.40 12.98 9.69
N SER A 268 -17.44 13.71 9.29
CA SER A 268 -18.28 13.33 8.14
C SER A 268 -17.48 13.25 6.83
N GLN A 269 -16.58 14.20 6.54
CA GLN A 269 -15.76 14.17 5.32
C GLN A 269 -14.94 12.88 5.19
N PRO A 270 -14.05 12.52 6.15
CA PRO A 270 -13.27 11.32 6.01
C PRO A 270 -14.12 10.03 6.07
N LEU A 271 -15.27 10.04 6.74
CA LEU A 271 -16.21 8.91 6.71
C LEU A 271 -16.88 8.74 5.34
N LEU A 272 -17.34 9.81 4.72
CA LEU A 272 -17.93 9.79 3.38
C LEU A 272 -16.88 9.45 2.31
N ALA A 273 -15.66 9.95 2.47
CA ALA A 273 -14.53 9.57 1.62
C ALA A 273 -14.23 8.08 1.74
N ALA A 274 -14.19 7.53 2.97
CA ALA A 274 -14.03 6.10 3.19
C ALA A 274 -15.16 5.30 2.52
N GLY A 275 -16.42 5.75 2.64
CA GLY A 275 -17.58 5.14 1.97
C GLY A 275 -17.45 5.12 0.44
N ALA A 276 -17.07 6.24 -0.17
CA ALA A 276 -16.86 6.33 -1.62
C ALA A 276 -15.75 5.38 -2.09
N VAL A 277 -14.61 5.37 -1.38
CA VAL A 277 -13.48 4.48 -1.72
C VAL A 277 -13.86 3.01 -1.50
N SER A 278 -14.60 2.69 -0.43
CA SER A 278 -15.11 1.32 -0.20
C SER A 278 -16.08 0.87 -1.31
N ALA A 279 -16.95 1.76 -1.79
CA ALA A 279 -17.85 1.46 -2.91
C ALA A 279 -17.06 1.19 -4.21
N ARG A 280 -16.07 2.03 -4.51
CA ARG A 280 -15.19 1.87 -5.67
C ARG A 280 -14.36 0.58 -5.59
N LEU A 281 -13.81 0.28 -4.41
CA LEU A 281 -13.12 -0.98 -4.11
C LEU A 281 -14.04 -2.18 -4.38
N GLY A 282 -15.27 -2.15 -3.85
CA GLY A 282 -16.25 -3.21 -4.06
C GLY A 282 -16.58 -3.43 -5.54
N GLY A 283 -16.75 -2.35 -6.31
CA GLY A 283 -16.95 -2.41 -7.76
C GLY A 283 -15.78 -3.07 -8.49
N ASN A 284 -14.56 -2.62 -8.22
CA ASN A 284 -13.35 -3.20 -8.83
C ASN A 284 -13.12 -4.67 -8.44
N LEU A 285 -13.39 -5.06 -7.19
CA LEU A 285 -13.35 -6.46 -6.75
C LEU A 285 -14.39 -7.31 -7.49
N THR A 286 -15.59 -6.77 -7.67
CA THR A 286 -16.67 -7.45 -8.38
C THR A 286 -16.33 -7.64 -9.85
N LEU A 287 -15.77 -6.63 -10.52
CA LEU A 287 -15.30 -6.73 -11.90
C LEU A 287 -14.14 -7.72 -12.04
N ALA A 288 -13.21 -7.74 -11.08
CA ALA A 288 -12.13 -8.71 -11.06
C ALA A 288 -12.70 -10.14 -10.97
N LEU A 289 -13.61 -10.40 -10.02
CA LEU A 289 -14.23 -11.71 -9.86
C LEU A 289 -15.05 -12.10 -11.10
N ASP A 290 -15.81 -11.17 -11.67
CA ASP A 290 -16.60 -11.38 -12.88
C ASP A 290 -15.71 -11.76 -14.07
N SER A 291 -14.51 -11.18 -14.17
CA SER A 291 -13.53 -11.54 -15.21
C SER A 291 -13.11 -13.01 -15.12
N LEU A 292 -13.06 -13.57 -13.91
CA LEU A 292 -12.71 -14.98 -13.71
C LEU A 292 -13.92 -15.91 -13.84
N VAL A 293 -15.05 -15.61 -13.20
CA VAL A 293 -16.15 -16.59 -13.03
C VAL A 293 -17.50 -16.12 -13.57
N GLY A 294 -17.52 -14.98 -14.26
CA GLY A 294 -18.75 -14.40 -14.81
C GLY A 294 -19.47 -15.35 -15.76
N SER A 295 -20.80 -15.29 -15.72
CA SER A 295 -21.68 -16.13 -16.53
C SER A 295 -21.33 -16.05 -18.02
N GLY A 296 -21.02 -17.20 -18.63
CA GLY A 296 -20.64 -17.30 -20.04
C GLY A 296 -19.15 -17.16 -20.34
N ARG A 297 -18.33 -16.66 -19.41
CA ARG A 297 -16.87 -16.52 -19.60
C ARG A 297 -16.09 -17.80 -19.40
N MET A 298 -16.67 -18.84 -18.82
CA MET A 298 -15.96 -20.12 -18.65
C MET A 298 -15.56 -20.78 -19.97
N ASN A 299 -16.23 -20.42 -21.07
CA ASN A 299 -15.90 -20.88 -22.42
C ASN A 299 -14.78 -20.06 -23.08
N GLU A 300 -14.40 -18.92 -22.51
CA GLU A 300 -13.28 -18.12 -22.99
C GLU A 300 -11.94 -18.68 -22.46
N PRO A 301 -10.85 -18.57 -23.25
CA PRO A 301 -9.51 -18.94 -22.80
C PRO A 301 -9.14 -18.24 -21.48
N ILE A 302 -8.38 -18.94 -20.63
CA ILE A 302 -8.04 -18.45 -19.29
C ILE A 302 -7.15 -17.20 -19.33
N GLY A 303 -6.33 -17.02 -20.37
CA GLY A 303 -5.42 -15.86 -20.52
C GLY A 303 -6.14 -14.51 -20.44
N PRO A 304 -7.03 -14.17 -21.39
CA PRO A 304 -7.77 -12.90 -21.35
C PRO A 304 -8.59 -12.67 -20.08
N ARG A 305 -9.09 -13.74 -19.46
CA ARG A 305 -9.82 -13.68 -18.18
C ARG A 305 -8.89 -13.27 -17.03
N LEU A 306 -7.69 -13.84 -17.01
CA LEU A 306 -6.67 -13.56 -16.00
C LEU A 306 -6.09 -12.14 -16.18
N GLU A 307 -5.90 -11.69 -17.42
CA GLU A 307 -5.49 -10.31 -17.73
C GLU A 307 -6.48 -9.29 -17.17
N ASN A 308 -7.78 -9.46 -17.44
CA ASN A 308 -8.82 -8.58 -16.91
C ASN A 308 -8.91 -8.66 -15.38
N PHE A 309 -8.76 -9.85 -14.81
CA PHE A 309 -8.66 -10.03 -13.36
C PHE A 309 -7.51 -9.21 -12.75
N VAL A 310 -6.32 -9.27 -13.37
CA VAL A 310 -5.15 -8.50 -12.93
C VAL A 310 -5.40 -6.99 -13.07
N LEU A 311 -6.03 -6.56 -14.17
CA LEU A 311 -6.36 -5.15 -14.41
C LEU A 311 -7.26 -4.58 -13.29
N TYR A 312 -8.42 -5.20 -13.05
CA TYR A 312 -9.34 -4.75 -12.01
C TYR A 312 -8.79 -4.98 -10.60
N GLY A 313 -8.03 -6.07 -10.40
CA GLY A 313 -7.33 -6.36 -9.16
C GLY A 313 -6.32 -5.27 -8.78
N ARG A 314 -5.55 -4.74 -9.74
CA ARG A 314 -4.64 -3.60 -9.50
C ARG A 314 -5.38 -2.33 -9.11
N SER A 315 -6.52 -2.04 -9.73
CA SER A 315 -7.38 -0.92 -9.35
C SER A 315 -7.92 -1.10 -7.92
N ALA A 316 -8.37 -2.31 -7.57
CA ALA A 316 -8.79 -2.63 -6.21
C ALA A 316 -7.65 -2.51 -5.17
N ILE A 317 -6.42 -2.87 -5.52
CA ILE A 317 -5.23 -2.65 -4.66
C ILE A 317 -4.99 -1.15 -4.42
N SER A 318 -5.16 -0.32 -5.46
CA SER A 318 -5.06 1.13 -5.31
C SER A 318 -6.14 1.66 -4.36
N ASP A 319 -7.37 1.17 -4.51
CA ASP A 319 -8.50 1.60 -3.69
C ASP A 319 -8.37 1.19 -2.23
N VAL A 320 -7.94 -0.04 -1.93
CA VAL A 320 -7.75 -0.48 -0.54
C VAL A 320 -6.59 0.27 0.14
N LYS A 321 -5.56 0.67 -0.61
CA LYS A 321 -4.48 1.55 -0.12
C LYS A 321 -5.02 2.93 0.25
N GLU A 322 -5.81 3.53 -0.64
CA GLU A 322 -6.47 4.81 -0.39
C GLU A 322 -7.45 4.71 0.79
N LEU A 323 -8.18 3.60 0.91
CA LEU A 323 -9.06 3.33 2.03
C LEU A 323 -8.26 3.28 3.33
N ASN A 324 -7.17 2.51 3.39
CA ASN A 324 -6.30 2.41 4.56
C ASN A 324 -5.71 3.78 4.95
N GLN A 325 -5.34 4.62 3.98
CA GLN A 325 -4.90 6.00 4.23
C GLN A 325 -6.03 6.86 4.78
N THR A 326 -7.23 6.79 4.19
CA THR A 326 -8.40 7.56 4.60
C THR A 326 -8.85 7.19 6.01
N LEU A 327 -8.94 5.89 6.31
CA LEU A 327 -9.29 5.38 7.64
C LEU A 327 -8.29 5.86 8.71
N LYS A 328 -6.99 6.01 8.40
CA LYS A 328 -5.99 6.55 9.35
C LYS A 328 -6.27 7.99 9.78
N THR A 329 -6.93 8.79 8.93
CA THR A 329 -7.27 10.19 9.26
C THR A 329 -8.42 10.31 10.26
N ILE A 330 -9.27 9.28 10.37
CA ILE A 330 -10.44 9.29 11.25
C ILE A 330 -10.00 9.09 12.71
N LYS A 331 -10.40 10.04 13.55
CA LYS A 331 -10.13 10.01 15.00
C LYS A 331 -11.14 9.10 15.70
N ILE A 332 -10.67 7.94 16.18
CA ILE A 332 -11.51 6.92 16.84
C ILE A 332 -12.27 7.51 18.04
N LYS A 333 -11.63 8.36 18.85
CA LYS A 333 -12.23 9.00 20.02
C LYS A 333 -13.40 9.95 19.69
N SER A 334 -13.54 10.35 18.42
CA SER A 334 -14.63 11.19 17.94
C SER A 334 -15.85 10.39 17.48
N LEU A 335 -15.74 9.05 17.42
CA LEU A 335 -16.84 8.15 17.08
C LEU A 335 -17.62 7.77 18.35
N PRO A 336 -18.94 7.49 18.24
CA PRO A 336 -19.70 6.99 19.38
C PRO A 336 -19.11 5.67 19.91
N VAL A 337 -19.15 5.49 21.23
CA VAL A 337 -18.45 4.40 21.94
C VAL A 337 -18.78 3.02 21.34
N ASP A 338 -20.04 2.79 20.98
CA ASP A 338 -20.53 1.53 20.40
C ASP A 338 -19.89 1.16 19.06
N TYR A 339 -19.33 2.14 18.34
CA TYR A 339 -18.70 1.94 17.03
C TYR A 339 -17.18 1.95 17.07
N GLN A 340 -16.55 2.37 18.17
CA GLN A 340 -15.09 2.49 18.25
C GLN A 340 -14.39 1.15 18.03
N GLN A 341 -14.88 0.08 18.68
CA GLN A 341 -14.32 -1.25 18.51
C GLN A 341 -14.55 -1.80 17.09
N LYS A 342 -15.78 -1.68 16.58
CA LYS A 342 -16.12 -2.10 15.21
C LYS A 342 -15.25 -1.40 14.15
N PHE A 343 -14.96 -0.12 14.36
CA PHE A 343 -14.11 0.66 13.47
C PHE A 343 -12.64 0.24 13.55
N ASN A 344 -12.13 -0.11 14.74
CA ASN A 344 -10.79 -0.70 14.88
C ASN A 344 -10.69 -2.06 14.17
N ASP A 345 -11.71 -2.91 14.32
CA ASP A 345 -11.75 -4.21 13.64
C ASP A 345 -11.80 -4.02 12.11
N LEU A 346 -12.57 -3.04 11.63
CA LEU A 346 -12.61 -2.68 10.21
C LEU A 346 -11.24 -2.21 9.70
N LYS A 347 -10.55 -1.35 10.45
CA LYS A 347 -9.17 -0.93 10.12
C LYS A 347 -8.21 -2.11 10.01
N ALA A 348 -8.27 -3.03 10.97
CA ALA A 348 -7.42 -4.22 10.95
C ALA A 348 -7.73 -5.10 9.72
N LYS A 349 -9.01 -5.33 9.43
CA LYS A 349 -9.45 -6.09 8.25
C LYS A 349 -9.04 -5.44 6.93
N ALA A 350 -9.08 -4.11 6.83
CA ALA A 350 -8.68 -3.40 5.62
C ALA A 350 -7.17 -3.53 5.32
N VAL A 351 -6.33 -3.60 6.37
CA VAL A 351 -4.89 -3.89 6.20
C VAL A 351 -4.66 -5.32 5.72
N ILE A 352 -5.34 -6.30 6.33
CA ILE A 352 -5.27 -7.71 5.92
C ILE A 352 -5.75 -7.87 4.48
N LEU A 353 -6.82 -7.17 4.10
CA LEU A 353 -7.34 -7.18 2.73
C LEU A 353 -6.33 -6.63 1.73
N GLU A 354 -5.62 -5.54 2.06
CA GLU A 354 -4.57 -4.98 1.20
C GLU A 354 -3.47 -6.01 0.92
N ASP A 355 -2.93 -6.65 1.96
CA ASP A 355 -1.87 -7.65 1.83
C ASP A 355 -2.37 -8.89 1.07
N GLY A 356 -3.54 -9.41 1.44
CA GLY A 356 -4.15 -10.57 0.81
C GLY A 356 -4.44 -10.36 -0.68
N LEU A 357 -5.07 -9.24 -1.02
CA LEU A 357 -5.38 -8.89 -2.41
C LEU A 357 -4.11 -8.67 -3.23
N SER A 358 -3.11 -7.97 -2.67
CA SER A 358 -1.83 -7.75 -3.34
C SER A 358 -1.14 -9.08 -3.66
N ASN A 359 -1.10 -10.00 -2.70
CA ASN A 359 -0.51 -11.32 -2.91
C ASN A 359 -1.27 -12.13 -3.97
N PHE A 360 -2.61 -12.11 -3.92
CA PHE A 360 -3.44 -12.88 -4.85
C PHE A 360 -3.35 -12.35 -6.30
N VAL A 361 -3.37 -11.02 -6.48
CA VAL A 361 -3.18 -10.41 -7.81
C VAL A 361 -1.76 -10.66 -8.34
N ASN A 362 -0.73 -10.61 -7.48
CA ASN A 362 0.62 -10.94 -7.91
C ASN A 362 0.77 -12.41 -8.31
N LEU A 363 0.07 -13.33 -7.64
CA LEU A 363 0.02 -14.72 -8.04
C LEU A 363 -0.65 -14.88 -9.41
N ALA A 364 -1.74 -14.16 -9.67
CA ALA A 364 -2.40 -14.15 -10.97
C ALA A 364 -1.49 -13.63 -12.09
N VAL A 365 -0.67 -12.59 -11.83
CA VAL A 365 0.36 -12.14 -12.78
C VAL A 365 1.38 -13.24 -13.09
N GLY A 366 1.85 -13.95 -12.05
CA GLY A 366 2.77 -15.08 -12.24
C GLY A 366 2.14 -16.24 -13.02
N LEU A 367 0.85 -16.50 -12.80
CA LEU A 367 0.09 -17.50 -13.54
C LEU A 367 -0.08 -17.13 -15.01
N ASP A 368 -0.28 -15.85 -15.33
CA ASP A 368 -0.42 -15.38 -16.72
C ASP A 368 0.86 -15.61 -17.53
N GLU A 369 2.02 -15.31 -16.92
CA GLU A 369 3.31 -15.64 -17.51
C GLU A 369 3.52 -17.14 -17.64
N PHE A 370 3.17 -17.90 -16.60
CA PHE A 370 3.27 -19.37 -16.59
C PHE A 370 2.42 -20.03 -17.68
N LEU A 371 1.25 -19.47 -17.95
CA LEU A 371 0.29 -19.97 -18.93
C LEU A 371 0.62 -19.55 -20.37
N GLY A 372 1.71 -18.82 -20.57
CA GLY A 372 2.18 -18.40 -21.89
C GLY A 372 1.26 -17.40 -22.56
N ALA A 373 0.70 -16.45 -21.80
CA ALA A 373 -0.22 -15.44 -22.32
C ALA A 373 0.43 -14.46 -23.31
N ASN A 374 1.70 -14.11 -23.11
CA ASN A 374 2.43 -13.15 -23.95
C ASN A 374 3.52 -13.79 -24.82
N MET A 375 3.97 -14.99 -24.45
CA MET A 375 5.01 -15.75 -25.14
C MET A 375 4.75 -17.24 -24.94
N ASP A 376 4.99 -18.04 -25.98
CA ASP A 376 4.96 -19.50 -25.86
C ASP A 376 5.88 -19.96 -24.74
N LYS A 377 5.40 -20.90 -23.93
CA LYS A 377 6.16 -21.52 -22.85
C LYS A 377 6.28 -23.01 -23.07
N ARG A 378 7.48 -23.56 -22.88
CA ARG A 378 7.71 -25.01 -22.85
C ARG A 378 8.17 -25.43 -21.46
N TYR A 379 7.44 -26.31 -20.81
CA TYR A 379 7.79 -26.84 -19.48
C TYR A 379 8.24 -28.29 -19.54
N LEU A 380 9.24 -28.62 -18.74
CA LEU A 380 9.63 -29.99 -18.46
C LEU A 380 8.83 -30.50 -17.26
N LEU A 381 7.88 -31.39 -17.50
CA LEU A 381 7.19 -32.14 -16.44
C LEU A 381 7.98 -33.40 -16.11
N VAL A 382 8.29 -33.63 -14.84
CA VAL A 382 9.12 -34.73 -14.36
C VAL A 382 8.33 -35.58 -13.38
N PHE A 383 8.22 -36.87 -13.66
CA PHE A 383 7.49 -37.82 -12.81
C PHE A 383 8.47 -38.56 -11.91
N GLN A 384 8.30 -38.42 -10.60
CA GLN A 384 9.19 -38.98 -9.58
C GLN A 384 8.55 -40.18 -8.88
N ASN A 385 9.10 -41.37 -9.06
CA ASN A 385 8.68 -42.57 -8.36
C ASN A 385 9.12 -42.49 -6.88
N ASN A 386 8.18 -42.15 -5.99
CA ASN A 386 8.44 -42.04 -4.56
C ASN A 386 8.61 -43.39 -3.83
N ASN A 387 8.39 -44.52 -4.51
CA ASN A 387 8.80 -45.85 -4.00
C ASN A 387 10.31 -46.10 -4.17
N GLU A 388 10.98 -45.34 -5.03
CA GLU A 388 12.43 -45.34 -5.20
C GLU A 388 13.00 -43.99 -4.75
N LEU A 389 13.05 -43.79 -3.43
CA LEU A 389 13.34 -42.48 -2.85
C LEU A 389 14.66 -41.87 -3.38
N ARG A 390 14.57 -40.57 -3.70
CA ARG A 390 15.67 -39.64 -3.98
C ARG A 390 15.37 -38.33 -3.26
N ALA A 391 16.37 -37.46 -3.14
CA ALA A 391 16.32 -36.28 -2.28
C ALA A 391 15.17 -35.29 -2.59
N SER A 392 14.64 -35.25 -3.81
CA SER A 392 13.54 -34.34 -4.20
C SER A 392 12.14 -34.97 -4.21
N GLY A 393 12.00 -36.27 -3.96
CA GLY A 393 10.71 -36.96 -3.99
C GLY A 393 10.76 -38.38 -4.53
N GLY A 394 11.73 -38.74 -5.38
CA GLY A 394 11.80 -40.09 -5.96
C GLY A 394 12.66 -40.20 -7.22
N PHE A 395 12.80 -41.41 -7.74
CA PHE A 395 13.52 -41.68 -8.98
C PHE A 395 12.81 -41.04 -10.18
N VAL A 396 13.57 -40.37 -11.05
CA VAL A 396 13.03 -39.72 -12.26
C VAL A 396 12.91 -40.76 -13.37
N GLY A 397 11.76 -41.43 -13.44
CA GLY A 397 11.51 -42.52 -14.40
C GLY A 397 11.01 -42.04 -15.76
N SER A 398 10.26 -40.95 -15.80
CA SER A 398 9.71 -40.39 -17.03
C SER A 398 9.57 -38.88 -16.96
N TYR A 399 9.42 -38.26 -18.13
CA TYR A 399 9.17 -36.84 -18.27
C TYR A 399 8.25 -36.56 -19.45
N ALA A 400 7.69 -35.35 -19.47
CA ALA A 400 6.95 -34.82 -20.58
C ALA A 400 7.39 -33.39 -20.89
N LEU A 401 7.31 -32.99 -22.14
CA LEU A 401 7.43 -31.59 -22.55
C LEU A 401 6.04 -31.05 -22.84
N VAL A 402 5.68 -29.94 -22.21
CA VAL A 402 4.35 -29.34 -22.33
C VAL A 402 4.49 -27.94 -22.90
N ASP A 403 3.87 -27.71 -24.05
CA ASP A 403 3.81 -26.39 -24.69
C ASP A 403 2.52 -25.68 -24.32
N LEU A 404 2.66 -24.47 -23.78
CA LEU A 404 1.57 -23.58 -23.42
C LEU A 404 1.62 -22.32 -24.28
N ARG A 405 0.47 -21.94 -24.84
CA ARG A 405 0.26 -20.68 -25.57
C ARG A 405 -1.14 -20.16 -25.29
N ASP A 406 -1.27 -18.89 -24.95
CA ASP A 406 -2.54 -18.20 -24.69
C ASP A 406 -3.38 -18.92 -23.61
N GLY A 407 -2.73 -19.52 -22.61
CA GLY A 407 -3.37 -20.30 -21.56
C GLY A 407 -3.93 -21.65 -21.99
N GLN A 408 -3.51 -22.16 -23.15
CA GLN A 408 -3.91 -23.47 -23.65
C GLN A 408 -2.70 -24.38 -23.84
N ILE A 409 -2.87 -25.66 -23.50
CA ILE A 409 -1.92 -26.71 -23.86
C ILE A 409 -2.00 -26.92 -25.37
N LYS A 410 -0.91 -26.65 -26.08
CA LYS A 410 -0.81 -26.85 -27.53
C LYS A 410 -0.24 -28.20 -27.90
N ASN A 411 0.64 -28.74 -27.06
CA ASN A 411 1.35 -29.98 -27.34
C ASN A 411 1.84 -30.60 -26.02
N ILE A 412 1.84 -31.93 -25.98
CA ILE A 412 2.42 -32.73 -24.90
C ILE A 412 3.24 -33.82 -25.58
N GLU A 413 4.56 -33.79 -25.38
CA GLU A 413 5.49 -34.81 -25.86
C GLU A 413 5.89 -35.70 -24.68
N VAL A 414 5.67 -37.01 -24.81
CA VAL A 414 6.06 -38.01 -23.79
C VAL A 414 6.97 -39.04 -24.46
N PRO A 415 8.28 -39.04 -24.18
CA PRO A 415 9.20 -40.03 -24.72
C PRO A 415 8.89 -41.44 -24.21
N GLY A 416 8.91 -42.41 -25.11
CA GLY A 416 8.49 -43.80 -24.82
C GLY A 416 9.44 -44.54 -23.88
N GLY A 417 10.75 -44.29 -23.98
CA GLY A 417 11.76 -44.84 -23.06
C GLY A 417 11.94 -44.01 -21.80
N GLY A 418 11.10 -43.00 -21.57
CA GLY A 418 11.13 -42.17 -20.36
C GLY A 418 12.45 -41.41 -20.22
N SER A 419 13.01 -41.38 -19.00
CA SER A 419 14.28 -40.70 -18.75
C SER A 419 15.47 -41.32 -19.48
N TYR A 420 15.41 -42.60 -19.87
CA TYR A 420 16.50 -43.29 -20.57
C TYR A 420 16.68 -42.82 -22.02
N ASP A 421 15.63 -42.29 -22.65
CA ASP A 421 15.72 -41.72 -24.01
C ASP A 421 16.70 -40.52 -24.09
N THR A 422 17.04 -39.91 -22.95
CA THR A 422 18.05 -38.85 -22.87
C THR A 422 19.48 -39.37 -23.06
N GLU A 423 19.75 -40.66 -22.81
CA GLU A 423 21.10 -41.21 -22.84
C GLU A 423 21.69 -41.21 -24.26
N GLY A 424 20.87 -41.58 -25.27
CA GLY A 424 21.33 -41.65 -26.66
C GLY A 424 21.76 -40.30 -27.25
N GLY A 425 21.22 -39.19 -26.73
CA GLY A 425 21.57 -37.82 -27.13
C GLY A 425 22.60 -37.14 -26.23
N LEU A 426 23.06 -37.78 -25.15
CA LEU A 426 23.90 -37.14 -24.14
C LEU A 426 25.31 -36.84 -24.69
N LYS A 427 25.59 -35.56 -24.92
CA LYS A 427 26.86 -35.09 -25.53
C LYS A 427 27.99 -34.86 -24.53
N VAL A 428 27.69 -34.87 -23.23
CA VAL A 428 28.65 -34.54 -22.17
C VAL A 428 28.59 -35.60 -21.09
N LEU A 429 29.74 -36.21 -20.81
CA LEU A 429 29.91 -37.12 -19.68
C LEU A 429 30.31 -36.32 -18.44
N MET A 430 29.56 -36.48 -17.37
CA MET A 430 29.82 -35.86 -16.07
C MET A 430 30.04 -36.95 -15.04
N ALA A 431 31.02 -36.78 -14.16
CA ALA A 431 31.17 -37.65 -13.01
C ALA A 431 29.97 -37.45 -12.08
N ALA A 432 29.35 -38.55 -11.64
CA ALA A 432 28.33 -38.52 -10.62
C ALA A 432 28.91 -38.02 -9.29
N PRO A 433 28.06 -37.55 -8.36
CA PRO A 433 28.43 -37.42 -6.96
C PRO A 433 29.13 -38.69 -6.46
N GLN A 434 30.25 -38.56 -5.76
CA GLN A 434 31.09 -39.70 -5.36
C GLN A 434 30.31 -40.85 -4.68
N PRO A 435 29.29 -40.61 -3.82
CA PRO A 435 28.50 -41.71 -3.26
C PRO A 435 27.75 -42.55 -4.30
N LEU A 436 27.35 -41.98 -5.43
CA LEU A 436 26.67 -42.69 -6.52
C LEU A 436 27.59 -43.61 -7.31
N TRP A 437 28.93 -43.48 -7.19
CA TRP A 437 29.89 -44.28 -7.96
C TRP A 437 29.80 -45.78 -7.69
N LEU A 438 29.21 -46.17 -6.56
CA LEU A 438 28.91 -47.57 -6.24
C LEU A 438 27.85 -48.18 -7.18
N VAL A 439 26.99 -47.35 -7.77
CA VAL A 439 25.94 -47.75 -8.71
C VAL A 439 26.35 -47.40 -10.13
N ASN A 440 26.69 -46.12 -10.37
CA ASN A 440 27.15 -45.63 -11.66
C ASN A 440 28.06 -44.40 -11.45
N PRO A 441 29.31 -44.42 -11.94
CA PRO A 441 30.20 -43.26 -11.85
C PRO A 441 29.83 -42.13 -12.82
N LEU A 442 28.97 -42.38 -13.80
CA LEU A 442 28.44 -41.37 -14.71
C LEU A 442 27.14 -40.77 -14.17
N TRP A 443 27.03 -39.44 -14.28
CA TRP A 443 25.85 -38.71 -13.88
C TRP A 443 24.88 -38.58 -15.04
N HIS A 444 23.62 -38.98 -14.83
CA HIS A 444 22.58 -39.00 -15.85
C HIS A 444 21.37 -38.15 -15.45
N PHE A 445 20.48 -37.91 -16.43
CA PHE A 445 19.24 -37.16 -16.25
C PHE A 445 18.37 -37.72 -15.11
N TRP A 446 18.26 -39.04 -14.99
CA TRP A 446 17.42 -39.68 -13.95
C TRP A 446 17.97 -39.53 -12.52
N ASP A 447 19.24 -39.16 -12.38
CA ASP A 447 19.91 -38.86 -11.11
C ASP A 447 20.15 -37.35 -10.93
N ALA A 448 19.62 -36.50 -11.81
CA ALA A 448 19.81 -35.05 -11.76
C ALA A 448 19.21 -34.40 -10.49
N ASN A 449 18.30 -35.12 -9.82
CA ASN A 449 17.66 -34.72 -8.58
C ASN A 449 18.36 -35.26 -7.31
N TRP A 450 19.65 -35.58 -7.40
CA TRP A 450 20.45 -36.09 -6.28
C TRP A 450 20.43 -35.19 -5.02
N TRP A 451 20.36 -33.86 -5.19
CA TRP A 451 20.33 -32.92 -4.07
C TRP A 451 18.91 -32.55 -3.65
N PRO A 452 18.67 -32.31 -2.35
CA PRO A 452 17.36 -31.88 -1.85
C PRO A 452 17.01 -30.44 -2.22
N ASP A 453 17.96 -29.66 -2.71
CA ASP A 453 17.71 -28.33 -3.25
C ASP A 453 16.98 -28.45 -4.60
N TRP A 454 15.67 -28.25 -4.59
CA TRP A 454 14.85 -28.33 -5.80
C TRP A 454 15.27 -27.31 -6.87
N GLU A 455 15.72 -26.12 -6.48
CA GLU A 455 16.14 -25.12 -7.47
C GLU A 455 17.36 -25.61 -8.24
N LEU A 456 18.32 -26.21 -7.54
CA LEU A 456 19.49 -26.84 -8.14
C LEU A 456 19.11 -28.07 -8.99
N SER A 457 18.29 -28.97 -8.43
CA SER A 457 17.85 -30.19 -9.12
C SER A 457 17.06 -29.89 -10.40
N ALA A 458 16.18 -28.89 -10.39
CA ALA A 458 15.48 -28.41 -11.58
C ALA A 458 16.46 -27.86 -12.64
N LYS A 459 17.46 -27.07 -12.24
CA LYS A 459 18.49 -26.57 -13.17
C LYS A 459 19.31 -27.71 -13.77
N ASN A 460 19.64 -28.73 -12.98
CA ASN A 460 20.33 -29.92 -13.46
C ASN A 460 19.48 -30.67 -14.48
N LEU A 461 18.19 -30.89 -14.20
CA LEU A 461 17.26 -31.54 -15.14
C LEU A 461 17.17 -30.79 -16.48
N MET A 462 17.04 -29.46 -16.44
CA MET A 462 17.04 -28.62 -17.65
C MET A 462 18.37 -28.73 -18.41
N TRP A 463 19.48 -28.71 -17.69
CA TRP A 463 20.81 -28.83 -18.29
C TRP A 463 21.01 -30.19 -18.96
N PHE A 464 20.65 -31.28 -18.28
CA PHE A 464 20.76 -32.61 -18.85
C PHE A 464 19.87 -32.79 -20.08
N LEU A 465 18.63 -32.25 -20.06
CA LEU A 465 17.77 -32.26 -21.23
C LEU A 465 18.43 -31.56 -22.42
N GLU A 466 18.94 -30.34 -22.23
CA GLU A 466 19.65 -29.58 -23.27
C GLU A 466 20.93 -30.28 -23.75
N LYS A 467 21.62 -31.02 -22.87
CA LYS A 467 22.80 -31.82 -23.24
C LYS A 467 22.48 -33.15 -23.89
N SER A 468 21.20 -33.53 -23.91
CA SER A 468 20.69 -34.81 -24.42
C SER A 468 19.93 -34.65 -25.74
N ASP A 469 20.30 -33.65 -26.54
CA ASP A 469 19.58 -33.22 -27.77
C ASP A 469 18.13 -32.76 -27.55
N GLY A 470 17.72 -32.60 -26.28
CA GLY A 470 16.44 -32.03 -25.92
C GLY A 470 16.39 -30.51 -26.12
N PRO A 471 15.18 -29.94 -26.20
CA PRO A 471 14.98 -28.51 -26.32
C PRO A 471 15.32 -27.81 -25.00
N SER A 472 15.53 -26.48 -25.07
CA SER A 472 15.48 -25.66 -23.88
C SER A 472 14.04 -25.52 -23.38
N VAL A 473 13.89 -25.35 -22.07
CA VAL A 473 12.59 -25.21 -21.41
C VAL A 473 12.57 -23.99 -20.51
N ASP A 474 11.38 -23.47 -20.24
CA ASP A 474 11.10 -22.31 -19.39
C ASP A 474 10.93 -22.67 -17.92
N GLY A 475 10.90 -23.95 -17.58
CA GLY A 475 10.80 -24.39 -16.19
C GLY A 475 10.64 -25.88 -16.04
N VAL A 476 10.72 -26.32 -14.78
CA VAL A 476 10.53 -27.72 -14.40
C VAL A 476 9.40 -27.81 -13.39
N ILE A 477 8.48 -28.74 -13.66
CA ILE A 477 7.37 -29.09 -12.79
C ILE A 477 7.55 -30.55 -12.42
N THR A 478 7.35 -30.91 -11.16
CA THR A 478 7.42 -32.32 -10.77
C THR A 478 6.22 -32.77 -9.97
N PHE A 479 5.88 -34.05 -10.15
CA PHE A 479 4.82 -34.74 -9.44
C PHE A 479 5.34 -36.09 -8.96
N THR A 480 4.89 -36.45 -7.76
CA THR A 480 4.92 -37.84 -7.29
C THR A 480 3.56 -38.48 -7.54
N PRO A 481 3.50 -39.81 -7.74
CA PRO A 481 2.27 -40.58 -7.84
C PRO A 481 1.22 -40.23 -6.78
N THR A 482 1.64 -40.06 -5.53
CA THR A 482 0.78 -39.68 -4.40
C THR A 482 0.10 -38.31 -4.59
N VAL A 483 0.71 -37.37 -5.33
CA VAL A 483 0.03 -36.10 -5.68
C VAL A 483 -1.15 -36.36 -6.60
N ILE A 484 -1.01 -37.29 -7.56
CA ILE A 484 -2.07 -37.62 -8.51
C ILE A 484 -3.24 -38.29 -7.79
N GLU A 485 -2.97 -39.23 -6.87
CA GLU A 485 -3.99 -39.84 -6.02
C GLU A 485 -4.78 -38.79 -5.23
N LYS A 486 -4.08 -37.85 -4.57
CA LYS A 486 -4.71 -36.75 -3.84
C LYS A 486 -5.53 -35.85 -4.77
N LEU A 487 -5.05 -35.56 -5.97
CA LEU A 487 -5.82 -34.80 -6.95
C LEU A 487 -7.12 -35.53 -7.33
N LEU A 488 -7.06 -36.85 -7.54
CA LEU A 488 -8.23 -37.68 -7.85
C LEU A 488 -9.27 -37.71 -6.73
N THR A 489 -8.88 -37.54 -5.46
CA THR A 489 -9.86 -37.38 -4.35
C THR A 489 -10.68 -36.09 -4.46
N VAL A 490 -10.14 -35.06 -5.11
CA VAL A 490 -10.78 -33.74 -5.27
C VAL A 490 -11.51 -33.64 -6.60
N THR A 491 -10.87 -34.09 -7.69
CA THR A 491 -11.44 -34.03 -9.05
C THR A 491 -12.48 -35.11 -9.29
N GLY A 492 -12.47 -36.17 -8.48
CA GLY A 492 -13.21 -37.40 -8.75
C GLY A 492 -12.50 -38.28 -9.78
N ALA A 493 -13.15 -39.40 -10.10
CA ALA A 493 -12.64 -40.40 -11.03
C ALA A 493 -12.52 -39.85 -12.46
N ILE A 494 -11.45 -40.25 -13.16
CA ILE A 494 -11.20 -39.89 -14.56
C ILE A 494 -11.51 -41.10 -15.44
N ASP A 495 -12.45 -40.96 -16.36
CA ASP A 495 -12.82 -42.03 -17.29
C ASP A 495 -11.84 -42.06 -18.47
N LEU A 496 -11.07 -43.16 -18.59
CA LEU A 496 -10.15 -43.43 -19.69
C LEU A 496 -10.55 -44.67 -20.49
N LYS A 497 -11.80 -45.14 -20.39
CA LYS A 497 -12.27 -46.37 -21.03
C LYS A 497 -12.07 -46.41 -22.54
N GLU A 498 -12.24 -45.28 -23.22
CA GLU A 498 -12.10 -45.20 -24.67
C GLU A 498 -10.69 -45.61 -25.14
N LYS A 499 -9.65 -45.20 -24.41
CA LYS A 499 -8.25 -45.44 -24.81
C LYS A 499 -7.63 -46.65 -24.12
N TYR A 500 -7.96 -46.89 -22.85
CA TYR A 500 -7.29 -47.89 -22.02
C TYR A 500 -8.24 -48.88 -21.36
N GLY A 501 -9.56 -48.78 -21.59
CA GLY A 501 -10.55 -49.70 -21.01
C GLY A 501 -10.75 -49.56 -19.50
N VAL A 502 -10.19 -48.53 -18.86
CA VAL A 502 -10.17 -48.36 -17.40
C VAL A 502 -10.67 -46.99 -16.98
N THR A 503 -11.26 -46.92 -15.78
CA THR A 503 -11.52 -45.66 -15.08
C THR A 503 -10.50 -45.55 -13.95
N ILE A 504 -9.79 -44.42 -13.89
CA ILE A 504 -8.80 -44.15 -12.86
C ILE A 504 -9.49 -43.44 -11.68
N THR A 505 -9.30 -43.99 -10.49
CA THR A 505 -9.77 -43.45 -9.21
C THR A 505 -8.57 -43.23 -8.29
N ALA A 506 -8.78 -42.50 -7.19
CA ALA A 506 -7.73 -42.34 -6.17
C ALA A 506 -7.27 -43.69 -5.58
N ASP A 507 -8.17 -44.68 -5.52
CA ASP A 507 -7.90 -45.99 -4.89
C ASP A 507 -7.18 -46.97 -5.83
N ASN A 508 -7.36 -46.84 -7.15
CA ASN A 508 -6.80 -47.79 -8.13
C ASN A 508 -5.65 -47.22 -8.97
N PHE A 509 -5.31 -45.93 -8.81
CA PHE A 509 -4.34 -45.24 -9.65
C PHE A 509 -3.01 -45.99 -9.75
N TRP A 510 -2.45 -46.40 -8.61
CA TRP A 510 -1.15 -47.08 -8.56
C TRP A 510 -1.16 -48.41 -9.31
N GLU A 511 -2.12 -49.29 -8.97
CA GLU A 511 -2.26 -50.61 -9.58
C GLU A 511 -2.50 -50.52 -11.09
N VAL A 512 -3.36 -49.60 -11.52
CA VAL A 512 -3.66 -49.40 -12.94
C VAL A 512 -2.46 -48.83 -13.68
N ALA A 513 -1.78 -47.81 -13.13
CA ALA A 513 -0.60 -47.22 -13.75
C ALA A 513 0.52 -48.26 -13.91
N GLN A 514 0.81 -49.03 -12.86
CA GLN A 514 1.81 -50.10 -12.91
C GLN A 514 1.42 -51.19 -13.91
N SER A 515 0.18 -51.67 -13.89
CA SER A 515 -0.30 -52.67 -14.85
C SER A 515 -0.19 -52.18 -16.29
N ILE A 516 -0.43 -50.91 -16.57
CA ILE A 516 -0.31 -50.36 -17.92
C ILE A 516 1.16 -50.34 -18.32
N ILE A 517 2.07 -49.88 -17.46
CA ILE A 517 3.50 -49.83 -17.77
C ILE A 517 4.07 -51.24 -18.02
N GLU A 518 3.75 -52.21 -17.15
CA GLU A 518 4.22 -53.60 -17.28
C GLU A 518 3.68 -54.30 -18.53
N LYS A 519 2.42 -54.02 -18.92
CA LYS A 519 1.79 -54.63 -20.10
C LYS A 519 2.19 -53.93 -21.41
N THR A 520 2.36 -52.61 -21.40
CA THR A 520 2.72 -51.83 -22.61
C THR A 520 4.17 -52.10 -23.04
N GLY A 521 5.02 -52.60 -22.14
CA GLY A 521 6.36 -53.12 -22.47
C GLY A 521 6.37 -54.40 -23.31
N ASN A 522 5.21 -55.02 -23.59
CA ASN A 522 5.11 -56.24 -24.41
C ASN A 522 3.91 -56.21 -25.38
N PRO A 523 4.08 -55.68 -26.61
CA PRO A 523 3.00 -55.49 -27.58
C PRO A 523 2.22 -56.76 -27.99
N GLU A 524 2.79 -57.95 -27.78
CA GLU A 524 2.17 -59.24 -28.14
C GLU A 524 1.01 -59.66 -27.21
N ALA A 525 0.90 -59.07 -26.01
CA ALA A 525 -0.13 -59.41 -25.03
C ALA A 525 -1.56 -58.97 -25.43
N TYR A 526 -1.69 -58.06 -26.40
CA TYR A 526 -2.99 -57.61 -26.90
C TYR A 526 -3.60 -58.53 -27.96
N ALA A 527 -2.81 -59.39 -28.60
CA ALA A 527 -3.29 -60.30 -29.65
C ALA A 527 -3.85 -61.63 -29.11
N SER A 528 -3.78 -61.88 -27.79
CA SER A 528 -4.07 -63.20 -27.22
C SER A 528 -4.98 -63.21 -25.98
N SER A 529 -5.60 -62.08 -25.60
CA SER A 529 -6.52 -62.04 -24.44
C SER A 529 -7.98 -61.70 -24.79
N THR A 530 -8.39 -61.97 -26.03
CA THR A 530 -9.79 -62.28 -26.34
C THR A 530 -9.94 -63.79 -26.45
N ASP A 531 -10.19 -64.44 -25.31
CA ASP A 531 -11.03 -65.64 -25.16
C ASP A 531 -11.42 -65.83 -23.68
#